data_AF-A0A9E0MIN4-F1
#
_entry.id   AF-A0A9E0MIN4-F1
#
_cell.length_a   1.000
_cell.length_b   1.000
_cell.length_c   1.000
_cell.angle_alpha   90.00
_cell.angle_beta   90.00
_cell.angle_gamma   90.00
#
_symmetry.space_group_name_H-M   'P 1'
#
loop_
_entity.id
_entity.type
_entity.pdbx_description
1 polymer ?
#
loop_
_entity_poly.entity_id
_entity_poly.type
_entity_poly.pdbx_seq_one_letter_code
_entity_poly.pdbx_strand_id
1 'polypeptide(L)'
;MPKSLAQIAVEAGLLSRADLTRAQELAVERAVPLAVIVIREFGVDEVALVAAFRRELRILAVDPGAVKPDLEALRQVPRELCRRYRVVPLEIRGGPGRDDRELWLAMADPTDTAALAAVEAVTSAAVDVALLPLSAIDELIEQGHKQLATQVVRRGRKALPRAVTRPQPRGLADETIESTATMRLRMAAPTDVATRVAALVKLLVDKGVITADEYEDAVRALTRDEE
;
A
#
# COMPACT_ATOMS: atom_id res chain seq x y z
N MET A 1 24.77 19.59 8.00
CA MET A 1 23.45 19.21 8.55
C MET A 1 22.59 18.78 7.38
N PRO A 2 22.00 17.57 7.38
CA PRO A 2 21.04 17.19 6.37
C PRO A 2 19.87 18.18 6.38
N LYS A 3 19.36 18.55 5.20
CA LYS A 3 18.21 19.45 5.10
C LYS A 3 16.97 18.75 5.66
N SER A 4 16.16 19.47 6.43
CA SER A 4 14.89 18.95 6.94
C SER A 4 13.78 19.07 5.89
N LEU A 5 12.71 18.27 6.02
CA LEU A 5 11.49 18.41 5.20
C LEU A 5 11.05 19.86 5.11
N ALA A 6 11.04 20.56 6.24
CA ALA A 6 10.66 21.96 6.36
C ALA A 6 11.47 22.87 5.41
N GLN A 7 12.79 22.69 5.36
CA GLN A 7 13.66 23.46 4.48
C GLN A 7 13.43 23.09 3.01
N ILE A 8 13.34 21.79 2.72
CA ILE A 8 13.15 21.28 1.36
C ILE A 8 11.82 21.77 0.78
N ALA A 9 10.74 21.74 1.55
CA ALA A 9 9.41 22.18 1.10
C ALA A 9 9.37 23.69 0.78
N VAL A 10 10.04 24.52 1.59
CA VAL A 10 10.12 25.97 1.35
C VAL A 10 11.02 26.30 0.17
N GLU A 11 12.19 25.65 0.05
CA GLU A 11 13.13 25.87 -1.06
C GLU A 11 12.58 25.39 -2.40
N ALA A 12 11.76 24.34 -2.39
CA ALA A 12 11.05 23.85 -3.58
C ALA A 12 9.83 24.72 -3.95
N GLY A 13 9.49 25.72 -3.14
CA GLY A 13 8.33 26.58 -3.36
C GLY A 13 6.98 25.89 -3.12
N LEU A 14 6.99 24.72 -2.46
CA LEU A 14 5.78 23.94 -2.17
C LEU A 14 4.99 24.51 -0.99
N LEU A 15 5.67 25.19 -0.06
CA LEU A 15 5.06 25.74 1.14
C LEU A 15 5.67 27.11 1.47
N SER A 16 4.83 28.06 1.92
CA SER A 16 5.31 29.34 2.41
C SER A 16 5.92 29.20 3.81
N ARG A 17 6.79 30.13 4.22
CA ARG A 17 7.35 30.13 5.60
C ARG A 17 6.28 30.29 6.68
N ALA A 18 5.25 31.08 6.40
CA ALA A 18 4.16 31.30 7.35
C ALA A 18 3.31 30.03 7.53
N ASP A 19 3.03 29.33 6.42
CA ASP A 19 2.29 28.08 6.44
C ASP A 19 3.10 26.95 7.07
N LEU A 20 4.42 26.93 6.84
CA LEU A 20 5.33 25.99 7.51
C LEU A 20 5.28 26.11 9.03
N THR A 21 5.32 27.34 9.58
CA THR A 21 5.23 27.54 11.04
C THR A 21 3.92 26.97 11.59
N ARG A 22 2.79 27.27 10.94
CA ARG A 22 1.49 26.72 11.33
C ARG A 22 1.45 25.19 11.21
N ALA A 23 2.04 24.63 10.16
CA ALA A 23 2.12 23.18 9.95
C ALA A 23 2.91 22.48 11.07
N GLN A 24 4.00 23.10 11.53
CA GLN A 24 4.81 22.58 12.63
C GLN A 24 4.06 22.61 13.97
N GLU A 25 3.37 23.71 14.27
CA GLU A 25 2.52 23.82 15.47
C GLU A 25 1.45 22.72 15.49
N LEU A 26 0.74 22.53 14.38
CA LEU A 26 -0.28 21.49 14.23
C LEU A 26 0.31 20.07 14.33
N ALA A 27 1.50 19.84 13.78
CA ALA A 27 2.18 18.54 13.87
C ALA A 27 2.53 18.17 15.32
N VAL A 28 3.00 19.15 16.09
CA VAL A 28 3.30 18.98 17.53
C VAL A 28 2.02 18.79 18.33
N GLU A 29 1.01 19.65 18.13
CA GLU A 29 -0.27 19.60 18.85
C GLU A 29 -0.97 18.24 18.67
N ARG A 30 -0.98 17.73 17.43
CA ARG A 30 -1.68 16.49 17.08
C ARG A 30 -0.79 15.25 17.18
N ALA A 31 0.49 15.41 17.52
CA ALA A 31 1.50 14.36 17.60
C ALA A 31 1.56 13.49 16.31
N VAL A 32 1.48 14.12 15.14
CA VAL A 32 1.56 13.48 13.82
C VAL A 32 2.78 13.97 13.05
N PRO A 33 3.34 13.17 12.12
CA PRO A 33 4.48 13.60 11.31
C PRO A 33 4.17 14.85 10.48
N LEU A 34 5.17 15.73 10.33
CA LEU A 34 5.01 16.99 9.60
C LEU A 34 4.56 16.79 8.15
N ALA A 35 5.08 15.75 7.47
CA ALA A 35 4.67 15.40 6.11
C ALA A 35 3.14 15.21 5.99
N VAL A 36 2.51 14.60 7.01
CA VAL A 36 1.06 14.36 7.00
C VAL A 36 0.29 15.68 7.02
N ILE A 37 0.69 16.62 7.85
CA ILE A 37 0.04 17.94 7.95
C ILE A 37 0.25 18.74 6.67
N VAL A 38 1.48 18.79 6.18
CA VAL A 38 1.84 19.56 4.97
C VAL A 38 1.07 19.06 3.74
N ILE A 39 0.92 17.75 3.59
CA ILE A 39 0.17 17.16 2.48
C ILE A 39 -1.35 17.33 2.67
N ARG A 40 -1.90 16.93 3.83
CA ARG A 40 -3.35 16.80 4.01
C ARG A 40 -4.05 18.12 4.35
N GLU A 41 -3.40 19.01 5.08
CA GLU A 41 -4.01 20.27 5.55
C GLU A 41 -3.59 21.45 4.66
N PHE A 42 -2.34 21.47 4.22
CA PHE A 42 -1.81 22.56 3.38
C PHE A 42 -1.84 22.24 1.88
N GLY A 43 -2.28 21.04 1.49
CA GLY A 43 -2.51 20.67 0.10
C GLY A 43 -1.23 20.59 -0.74
N VAL A 44 -0.09 20.31 -0.12
CA VAL A 44 1.16 20.11 -0.86
C VAL A 44 1.09 18.82 -1.67
N ASP A 45 1.42 18.93 -2.95
CA ASP A 45 1.48 17.78 -3.85
C ASP A 45 2.57 16.78 -3.42
N GLU A 46 2.16 15.53 -3.19
CA GLU A 46 3.04 14.46 -2.75
C GLU A 46 4.10 14.15 -3.80
N VAL A 47 3.74 14.20 -5.09
CA VAL A 47 4.65 13.86 -6.18
C VAL A 47 5.76 14.92 -6.28
N ALA A 48 5.39 16.20 -6.19
CA ALA A 48 6.35 17.30 -6.13
C ALA A 48 7.24 17.24 -4.88
N LEU A 49 6.68 16.87 -3.72
CA LEU A 49 7.46 16.70 -2.49
C LEU A 49 8.47 15.56 -2.60
N VAL A 50 8.06 14.42 -3.16
CA VAL A 50 8.94 13.28 -3.43
C VAL A 50 10.05 13.68 -4.41
N ALA A 51 9.72 14.41 -5.48
CA ALA A 51 10.71 14.92 -6.42
C ALA A 51 11.72 15.86 -5.75
N ALA A 52 11.27 16.74 -4.86
CA ALA A 52 12.13 17.63 -4.08
C ALA A 52 13.08 16.83 -3.18
N PHE A 53 12.59 15.83 -2.45
CA PHE A 53 13.44 14.94 -1.64
C PHE A 53 14.49 14.21 -2.46
N ARG A 54 14.13 13.64 -3.62
CA ARG A 54 15.10 12.97 -4.50
C ARG A 54 16.21 13.91 -4.94
N ARG A 55 15.87 15.16 -5.27
CA ARG A 55 16.83 16.17 -5.71
C ARG A 55 17.80 16.56 -4.61
N GLU A 56 17.28 16.82 -3.41
CA GLU A 56 18.06 17.34 -2.29
C GLU A 56 18.83 16.26 -1.52
N LEU A 57 18.22 15.10 -1.29
CA LEU A 57 18.75 14.03 -0.46
C LEU A 57 19.38 12.88 -1.27
N ARG A 58 19.16 12.84 -2.59
CA ARG A 58 19.64 11.77 -3.49
C ARG A 58 19.18 10.37 -3.09
N ILE A 59 18.01 10.27 -2.45
CA ILE A 59 17.38 9.01 -2.07
C ILE A 59 16.58 8.46 -3.25
N LEU A 60 16.53 7.13 -3.36
CA LEU A 60 15.74 6.44 -4.37
C LEU A 60 14.25 6.56 -4.03
N ALA A 61 13.48 7.11 -4.97
CA ALA A 61 12.03 6.96 -4.95
C ALA A 61 11.66 5.67 -5.68
N VAL A 62 10.79 4.89 -5.05
CA VAL A 62 10.37 3.60 -5.58
C VAL A 62 8.93 3.68 -6.03
N ASP A 63 8.59 2.96 -7.10
CA ASP A 63 7.22 2.90 -7.61
C ASP A 63 6.34 2.09 -6.64
N PRO A 64 5.27 2.69 -6.07
CA PRO A 64 4.32 2.00 -5.21
C PRO A 64 3.70 0.75 -5.83
N GLY A 65 3.47 0.75 -7.15
CA GLY A 65 2.82 -0.37 -7.84
C GLY A 65 3.72 -1.59 -8.01
N ALA A 66 5.04 -1.38 -8.05
CA ALA A 66 6.03 -2.43 -8.23
C ALA A 66 6.49 -3.06 -6.92
N VAL A 67 6.34 -2.34 -5.80
CA VAL A 67 6.83 -2.76 -4.49
C VAL A 67 5.76 -3.54 -3.73
N LYS A 68 6.16 -4.67 -3.17
CA LYS A 68 5.33 -5.44 -2.24
C LYS A 68 6.10 -5.71 -0.96
N PRO A 69 5.57 -5.32 0.21
CA PRO A 69 6.25 -5.55 1.47
C PRO A 69 6.26 -7.05 1.80
N ASP A 70 7.43 -7.55 2.17
CA ASP A 70 7.61 -8.92 2.60
C ASP A 70 6.98 -9.17 3.98
N LEU A 71 6.42 -10.35 4.16
CA LEU A 71 5.72 -10.73 5.38
C LEU A 71 6.67 -10.90 6.56
N GLU A 72 7.94 -11.26 6.34
CA GLU A 72 8.90 -11.33 7.44
C GLU A 72 9.28 -9.94 7.93
N ALA A 73 9.48 -9.00 7.01
CA ALA A 73 9.75 -7.59 7.33
C ALA A 73 8.57 -6.93 8.07
N LEU A 74 7.33 -7.11 7.59
CA LEU A 74 6.12 -6.61 8.25
C LEU A 74 5.87 -7.20 9.65
N ARG A 75 6.46 -8.35 9.98
CA ARG A 75 6.38 -8.91 11.34
C ARG A 75 7.36 -8.28 12.32
N GLN A 76 8.45 -7.69 11.82
CA GLN A 76 9.44 -7.04 12.67
C GLN A 76 8.93 -5.69 13.20
N VAL A 77 8.14 -4.99 12.40
CA VAL A 77 7.62 -3.66 12.75
C VAL A 77 6.12 -3.75 13.07
N PRO A 78 5.68 -3.42 14.29
CA PRO A 78 4.26 -3.40 14.64
C PRO A 78 3.45 -2.43 13.77
N ARG A 79 2.19 -2.79 13.50
CA ARG A 79 1.26 -1.95 12.72
C ARG A 79 1.11 -0.53 13.27
N GLU A 80 1.07 -0.42 14.59
CA GLU A 80 0.89 0.87 15.26
C GLU A 80 2.08 1.79 15.00
N LEU A 81 3.30 1.24 14.99
CA LEU A 81 4.51 2.00 14.67
C LEU A 81 4.49 2.46 13.20
N CYS A 82 4.14 1.55 12.28
CA CYS A 82 4.00 1.86 10.86
C CYS A 82 3.00 3.01 10.64
N ARG A 83 1.84 2.96 11.30
CA ARG A 83 0.81 3.99 11.20
C ARG A 83 1.22 5.31 11.83
N ARG A 84 1.87 5.29 12.99
CA ARG A 84 2.27 6.49 13.71
C ARG A 84 3.28 7.30 12.93
N TYR A 85 4.31 6.64 12.40
CA TYR A 85 5.41 7.30 11.69
C TYR A 85 5.23 7.34 10.18
N ARG A 86 4.17 6.72 9.62
CA ARG A 86 3.96 6.57 8.17
C ARG A 86 5.19 5.92 7.51
N VAL A 87 5.49 4.72 7.98
CA VAL A 87 6.60 3.89 7.48
C VAL A 87 6.12 2.48 7.17
N VAL A 88 6.73 1.81 6.19
CA VAL A 88 6.43 0.43 5.82
C VAL A 88 7.72 -0.34 5.62
N PRO A 89 7.98 -1.42 6.39
CA PRO A 89 9.11 -2.30 6.12
C PRO A 89 8.85 -3.08 4.82
N LEU A 90 9.80 -3.01 3.88
CA LEU A 90 9.70 -3.63 2.58
C LEU A 90 10.36 -5.01 2.55
N GLU A 91 11.61 -5.07 2.97
CA GLU A 91 12.42 -6.28 2.92
C GLU A 91 13.40 -6.26 4.09
N ILE A 92 13.75 -7.43 4.58
CA ILE A 92 14.83 -7.56 5.56
C ILE A 92 15.93 -8.45 5.00
N ARG A 93 17.16 -7.96 5.07
CA ARG A 93 18.37 -8.62 4.61
C ARG A 93 19.26 -8.94 5.81
N GLY A 94 20.05 -10.00 5.69
CA GLY A 94 20.87 -10.52 6.78
C GLY A 94 20.17 -11.65 7.55
N GLY A 95 20.97 -12.60 8.04
CA GLY A 95 20.48 -13.80 8.73
C GLY A 95 20.22 -13.57 10.22
N PRO A 96 19.44 -14.45 10.89
CA PRO A 96 19.25 -14.38 12.33
C PRO A 96 20.59 -14.58 13.05
N GLY A 97 20.95 -13.64 13.94
CA GLY A 97 22.17 -13.70 14.76
C GLY A 97 23.42 -13.08 14.14
N ARG A 98 23.28 -12.26 13.09
CA ARG A 98 24.36 -11.45 12.54
C ARG A 98 24.14 -9.97 12.86
N ASP A 99 25.25 -9.26 13.08
CA ASP A 99 25.27 -7.81 13.30
C ASP A 99 25.06 -7.00 12.00
N ASP A 100 25.00 -7.66 10.83
CA ASP A 100 24.83 -7.06 9.50
C ASP A 100 23.36 -7.02 9.03
N ARG A 101 22.41 -7.01 9.97
CA ARG A 101 20.98 -6.98 9.63
C ARG A 101 20.59 -5.62 9.07
N GLU A 102 20.01 -5.62 7.87
CA GLU A 102 19.60 -4.42 7.15
C GLU A 102 18.10 -4.50 6.83
N LEU A 103 17.35 -3.48 7.22
CA LEU A 103 15.92 -3.35 6.94
C LEU A 103 15.72 -2.28 5.87
N TRP A 104 15.17 -2.70 4.73
CA TRP A 104 14.74 -1.76 3.71
C TRP A 104 13.36 -1.20 4.08
N LEU A 105 13.29 0.11 4.32
CA LEU A 105 12.13 0.79 4.90
C LEU A 105 11.63 1.88 3.94
N ALA A 106 10.37 1.77 3.55
CA ALA A 106 9.66 2.81 2.83
C ALA A 106 9.15 3.88 3.80
N MET A 107 9.44 5.16 3.53
CA MET A 107 8.98 6.29 4.35
C MET A 107 8.46 7.44 3.48
N ALA A 108 7.50 8.19 4.02
CA ALA A 108 7.02 9.44 3.43
C ALA A 108 7.95 10.63 3.72
N ASP A 109 8.62 10.63 4.87
CA ASP A 109 9.58 11.66 5.28
C ASP A 109 10.93 11.05 5.67
N PRO A 110 11.92 11.00 4.77
CA PRO A 110 13.26 10.47 5.06
C PRO A 110 14.05 11.32 6.06
N THR A 111 13.59 12.52 6.40
CA THR A 111 14.28 13.43 7.33
C THR A 111 13.80 13.27 8.77
N ASP A 112 12.76 12.47 9.00
CA ASP A 112 12.27 12.16 10.34
C ASP A 112 13.21 11.17 11.07
N THR A 113 14.17 11.73 11.79
CA THR A 113 15.13 10.95 12.58
C THR A 113 14.48 10.22 13.76
N ALA A 114 13.34 10.70 14.25
CA ALA A 114 12.61 10.04 15.33
C ALA A 114 11.94 8.76 14.82
N ALA A 115 11.39 8.77 13.59
CA ALA A 115 10.88 7.57 12.93
C ALA A 115 11.98 6.52 12.73
N LEU A 116 13.13 6.93 12.20
CA LEU A 116 14.28 6.04 11.97
C LEU A 116 14.75 5.39 13.27
N ALA A 117 15.01 6.19 14.30
CA ALA A 117 15.48 5.67 15.60
C ALA A 117 14.47 4.72 16.26
N ALA A 118 13.16 5.01 16.12
CA ALA A 118 12.12 4.13 16.66
C ALA A 118 12.08 2.77 15.94
N VAL A 119 12.25 2.75 14.62
CA VAL A 119 12.30 1.51 13.83
C VAL A 119 13.57 0.73 14.11
N GLU A 120 14.73 1.39 14.16
CA GLU A 120 16.01 0.76 14.50
C GLU A 120 15.98 0.14 15.91
N ALA A 121 15.42 0.84 16.89
CA ALA A 121 15.29 0.34 18.25
C ALA A 121 14.42 -0.93 18.34
N VAL A 122 13.33 -0.99 17.57
CA VAL A 122 12.41 -2.15 17.55
C VAL A 122 13.00 -3.32 16.77
N THR A 123 13.71 -3.06 15.67
CA THR A 123 14.18 -4.11 14.76
C THR A 123 15.62 -4.55 14.99
N SER A 124 16.41 -3.77 15.73
CA SER A 124 17.86 -3.98 15.91
C SER A 124 18.59 -4.19 14.57
N ALA A 125 18.11 -3.53 13.51
CA ALA A 125 18.64 -3.59 12.16
C ALA A 125 19.03 -2.18 11.72
N ALA A 126 20.09 -2.07 10.90
CA ALA A 126 20.38 -0.84 10.18
C ALA A 126 19.26 -0.57 9.16
N VAL A 127 18.80 0.67 9.05
CA VAL A 127 17.69 1.02 8.15
C VAL A 127 18.22 1.64 6.86
N ASP A 128 17.87 1.03 5.72
CA ASP A 128 18.04 1.62 4.39
C ASP A 128 16.70 2.21 3.93
N VAL A 129 16.70 3.48 3.51
CA VAL A 129 15.46 4.24 3.31
C VAL A 129 15.09 4.31 1.83
N ALA A 130 13.86 3.89 1.54
CA ALA A 130 13.17 4.11 0.27
C ALA A 130 12.13 5.23 0.42
N LEU A 131 12.06 6.12 -0.57
CA LEU A 131 11.10 7.21 -0.58
C LEU A 131 9.82 6.81 -1.34
N LEU A 132 8.66 6.95 -0.70
CA LEU A 132 7.35 6.77 -1.33
C LEU A 132 6.40 7.93 -0.98
N PRO A 133 5.39 8.22 -1.82
CA PRO A 133 4.31 9.14 -1.48
C PRO A 133 3.55 8.69 -0.21
N LEU A 134 2.98 9.65 0.51
CA LEU A 134 2.25 9.39 1.76
C LEU A 134 1.03 8.49 1.53
N SER A 135 0.26 8.77 0.48
CA SER A 135 -0.87 7.96 0.04
C SER A 135 -0.49 6.49 -0.18
N ALA A 136 0.60 6.26 -0.92
CA ALA A 136 1.14 4.93 -1.18
C ALA A 136 1.59 4.20 0.09
N ILE A 137 2.23 4.90 1.03
CA ILE A 137 2.59 4.34 2.33
C ILE A 137 1.34 3.88 3.09
N ASP A 138 0.33 4.73 3.21
CA ASP A 138 -0.90 4.38 3.92
C ASP A 138 -1.60 3.17 3.28
N GLU A 139 -1.63 3.09 1.94
CA GLU A 139 -2.16 1.94 1.21
C GLU A 139 -1.37 0.65 1.49
N LEU A 140 -0.03 0.71 1.44
CA LEU A 140 0.84 -0.44 1.69
C LEU A 140 0.73 -0.94 3.14
N ILE A 141 0.58 -0.05 4.12
CA ILE A 141 0.29 -0.44 5.52
C ILE A 141 -1.00 -1.26 5.56
N GLU A 142 -2.08 -0.74 4.97
CA GLU A 142 -3.38 -1.41 5.02
C GLU A 142 -3.38 -2.75 4.26
N GLN A 143 -2.70 -2.82 3.12
CA GLN A 143 -2.58 -4.06 2.35
C GLN A 143 -1.71 -5.11 3.05
N GLY A 144 -0.52 -4.73 3.53
CA GLY A 144 0.42 -5.63 4.18
C GLY A 144 -0.17 -6.30 5.43
N HIS A 145 -0.85 -5.54 6.29
CA HIS A 145 -1.46 -6.10 7.50
C HIS A 145 -2.68 -6.99 7.23
N LYS A 146 -3.46 -6.73 6.16
CA LYS A 146 -4.54 -7.64 5.74
C LYS A 146 -3.99 -9.01 5.32
N GLN A 147 -2.86 -9.04 4.62
CA GLN A 147 -2.20 -10.29 4.22
C GLN A 147 -1.67 -11.07 5.42
N LEU A 148 -1.07 -10.37 6.39
CA LEU A 148 -0.64 -10.99 7.66
C LEU A 148 -1.84 -11.61 8.41
N ALA A 149 -2.91 -10.85 8.63
CA ALA A 149 -4.09 -11.33 9.35
C ALA A 149 -4.71 -12.59 8.70
N THR A 150 -4.76 -12.63 7.36
CA THR A 150 -5.30 -13.78 6.61
C THR A 150 -4.46 -15.06 6.78
N GLN A 151 -3.13 -14.93 6.90
CA GLN A 151 -2.26 -16.08 7.16
C GLN A 151 -2.39 -16.63 8.59
N VAL A 152 -2.58 -15.76 9.59
CA VAL A 152 -2.70 -16.21 11.00
C VAL A 152 -3.99 -17.01 11.21
N VAL A 153 -5.10 -16.63 10.57
CA VAL A 153 -6.37 -17.39 10.63
C VAL A 153 -6.21 -18.80 10.04
N ARG A 154 -5.37 -18.97 9.00
CA ARG A 154 -5.11 -20.29 8.42
C ARG A 154 -4.24 -21.18 9.31
N ARG A 155 -3.26 -20.62 10.05
CA ARG A 155 -2.43 -21.39 11.01
C ARG A 155 -3.19 -21.81 12.28
N GLY A 156 -4.25 -21.09 12.67
CA GLY A 156 -5.06 -21.40 13.85
C GLY A 156 -5.98 -22.63 13.73
N ARG A 157 -6.23 -23.15 12.51
CA ARG A 157 -6.99 -24.39 12.30
C ARG A 157 -6.05 -25.58 12.18
N LYS A 158 -5.42 -25.96 13.29
CA LYS A 158 -4.84 -27.31 13.43
C LYS A 158 -6.01 -28.30 13.42
N ALA A 159 -6.07 -29.14 12.40
CA ALA A 159 -7.05 -30.20 12.28
C ALA A 159 -7.05 -31.05 13.57
N LEU A 160 -8.19 -31.07 14.27
CA LEU A 160 -8.47 -32.12 15.25
C LEU A 160 -8.44 -33.46 14.51
N PRO A 161 -7.79 -34.51 15.04
CA PRO A 161 -7.89 -35.83 14.45
C PRO A 161 -9.35 -36.27 14.51
N ARG A 162 -9.97 -36.51 13.34
CA ARG A 162 -11.29 -37.14 13.26
C ARG A 162 -11.16 -38.53 13.88
N ALA A 163 -11.68 -38.70 15.09
CA ALA A 163 -11.97 -40.01 15.65
C ALA A 163 -12.86 -40.76 14.66
N VAL A 164 -12.33 -41.87 14.15
CA VAL A 164 -13.04 -42.77 13.23
C VAL A 164 -14.02 -43.59 14.07
N THR A 165 -15.19 -43.02 14.35
CA THR A 165 -16.33 -43.83 14.81
C THR A 165 -17.10 -44.24 13.56
N ARG A 166 -16.99 -45.52 13.20
CA ARG A 166 -17.78 -46.16 12.13
C ARG A 166 -19.28 -45.99 12.42
N PRO A 167 -20.09 -45.55 11.44
CA PRO A 167 -21.51 -45.87 11.41
C PRO A 167 -21.78 -46.92 10.33
N GLN A 168 -22.58 -47.93 10.68
CA GLN A 168 -23.10 -48.97 9.79
C GLN A 168 -23.96 -48.37 8.65
N PRO A 169 -24.12 -49.07 7.51
CA PRO A 169 -24.93 -48.58 6.40
C PRO A 169 -26.43 -48.89 6.56
N ARG A 170 -27.22 -47.83 6.35
CA ARG A 170 -28.46 -47.71 5.53
C ARG A 170 -29.69 -48.60 5.82
N GLY A 171 -30.79 -47.92 6.18
CA GLY A 171 -32.07 -47.93 5.45
C GLY A 171 -32.57 -46.46 5.43
N LEU A 172 -32.63 -45.79 4.28
CA LEU A 172 -33.72 -45.69 3.27
C LEU A 172 -34.87 -44.76 3.67
N ALA A 173 -35.26 -43.94 2.69
CA ALA A 173 -36.24 -42.85 2.65
C ALA A 173 -35.83 -41.56 3.38
N ASP A 174 -36.20 -40.35 2.97
CA ASP A 174 -36.56 -39.67 1.72
C ASP A 174 -36.60 -38.17 2.13
N GLU A 175 -36.80 -37.27 1.18
CA GLU A 175 -37.27 -35.88 1.38
C GLU A 175 -36.21 -34.81 1.72
N THR A 176 -35.61 -34.31 0.64
CA THR A 176 -35.60 -32.90 0.22
C THR A 176 -36.13 -31.86 1.22
N ILE A 177 -35.32 -30.84 1.53
CA ILE A 177 -35.68 -29.41 1.44
C ILE A 177 -34.37 -28.59 1.35
N GLU A 178 -34.32 -27.76 0.32
CA GLU A 178 -33.24 -26.85 -0.04
C GLU A 178 -33.13 -25.69 0.97
N SER A 179 -31.93 -25.47 1.51
CA SER A 179 -31.63 -24.29 2.33
C SER A 179 -30.58 -23.41 1.64
N THR A 180 -31.10 -22.31 1.12
CA THR A 180 -30.50 -21.02 0.76
C THR A 180 -28.99 -20.82 0.92
N ALA A 181 -28.34 -20.71 -0.23
CA ALA A 181 -27.41 -19.63 -0.63
C ALA A 181 -26.24 -19.30 0.30
N THR A 182 -25.16 -20.09 0.22
CA THR A 182 -23.80 -19.58 0.48
C THR A 182 -23.25 -18.98 -0.82
N MET A 183 -23.24 -17.66 -0.91
CA MET A 183 -22.64 -16.92 -2.04
C MET A 183 -21.13 -17.15 -2.06
N ARG A 184 -20.71 -18.15 -2.83
CA ARG A 184 -19.32 -18.34 -3.24
C ARG A 184 -18.99 -17.25 -4.26
N LEU A 185 -18.24 -16.23 -3.84
CA LEU A 185 -17.53 -15.35 -4.77
C LEU A 185 -16.62 -16.22 -5.64
N ARG A 186 -17.06 -16.44 -6.88
CA ARG A 186 -16.26 -17.02 -7.95
C ARG A 186 -15.10 -16.08 -8.21
N MET A 187 -13.88 -16.60 -8.11
CA MET A 187 -12.70 -15.95 -8.64
C MET A 187 -12.91 -15.73 -10.14
N ALA A 188 -12.89 -14.47 -10.57
CA ALA A 188 -12.85 -14.14 -11.98
C ALA A 188 -11.46 -14.55 -12.51
N ALA A 189 -11.46 -15.41 -13.53
CA ALA A 189 -10.30 -15.80 -14.31
C ALA A 189 -9.54 -14.57 -14.84
N PRO A 190 -8.27 -14.70 -15.25
CA PRO A 190 -7.56 -13.61 -15.93
C PRO A 190 -8.36 -13.20 -17.17
N THR A 191 -9.04 -12.06 -17.11
CA THR A 191 -9.81 -11.55 -18.24
C THR A 191 -8.85 -11.03 -19.29
N ASP A 192 -8.96 -11.62 -20.46
CA ASP A 192 -8.26 -11.23 -21.67
C ASP A 192 -8.36 -9.72 -21.90
N VAL A 193 -7.31 -9.11 -22.46
CA VAL A 193 -7.21 -7.64 -22.63
C VAL A 193 -8.40 -7.11 -23.42
N ALA A 194 -8.83 -7.83 -24.46
CA ALA A 194 -10.02 -7.50 -25.25
C ALA A 194 -11.29 -7.43 -24.40
N THR A 195 -11.44 -8.34 -23.43
CA THR A 195 -12.61 -8.37 -22.54
C THR A 195 -12.61 -7.18 -21.57
N ARG A 196 -11.43 -6.76 -21.09
CA ARG A 196 -11.30 -5.59 -20.21
C ARG A 196 -11.58 -4.29 -20.95
N VAL A 197 -11.11 -4.16 -22.20
CA VAL A 197 -11.39 -2.99 -23.04
C VAL A 197 -12.88 -2.92 -23.37
N ALA A 198 -13.51 -4.02 -23.76
CA ALA A 198 -14.95 -4.06 -24.02
C ALA A 198 -15.79 -3.67 -22.79
N ALA A 199 -15.39 -4.12 -21.60
CA ALA A 199 -16.06 -3.74 -20.35
C ALA A 199 -15.91 -2.24 -20.04
N LEU A 200 -14.74 -1.65 -20.31
CA LEU A 200 -14.49 -0.22 -20.11
C LEU A 200 -15.32 0.64 -21.06
N VAL A 201 -15.36 0.29 -22.36
CA VAL A 201 -16.16 1.00 -23.38
C VAL A 201 -17.63 1.00 -22.98
N LYS A 202 -18.17 -0.16 -22.60
CA LYS A 202 -19.56 -0.27 -22.12
C LYS A 202 -19.84 0.66 -20.93
N LEU A 203 -18.92 0.71 -19.96
CA LEU A 203 -19.08 1.52 -18.75
C LEU A 203 -19.03 3.02 -19.03
N LEU A 204 -18.25 3.44 -20.05
CA LEU A 204 -18.17 4.84 -20.48
C LEU A 204 -19.43 5.27 -21.25
N VAL A 205 -20.02 4.38 -22.05
CA VAL A 205 -21.32 4.61 -22.72
C VAL A 205 -22.45 4.70 -21.69
N ASP A 206 -22.50 3.78 -20.72
CA ASP A 206 -23.52 3.78 -19.66
C ASP A 206 -23.46 5.05 -18.79
N LYS A 207 -22.27 5.64 -18.64
CA LYS A 207 -22.06 6.92 -17.95
C LYS A 207 -22.25 8.15 -18.84
N GLY A 208 -22.54 7.97 -20.13
CA GLY A 208 -22.74 9.04 -21.10
C GLY A 208 -21.50 9.89 -21.38
N VAL A 209 -20.30 9.36 -21.13
CA VAL A 209 -19.03 10.07 -21.35
C VAL A 209 -18.62 10.01 -22.82
N ILE A 210 -18.96 8.91 -23.50
CA ILE A 210 -18.75 8.70 -24.93
C ILE A 210 -20.01 8.09 -25.53
N THR A 211 -20.30 8.42 -26.79
CA THR A 211 -21.29 7.70 -27.58
C THR A 211 -20.65 6.53 -28.33
N ALA A 212 -21.44 5.52 -28.66
CA ALA A 212 -20.95 4.34 -29.40
C ALA A 212 -20.35 4.73 -30.76
N ASP A 213 -20.92 5.74 -31.41
CA ASP A 213 -20.48 6.25 -32.71
C ASP A 213 -19.10 6.95 -32.61
N GLU A 214 -18.87 7.76 -31.57
CA GLU A 214 -17.57 8.40 -31.31
C GLU A 214 -16.45 7.38 -31.05
N TYR A 215 -16.77 6.26 -30.42
CA TYR A 215 -15.80 5.18 -30.20
C TYR A 215 -15.42 4.49 -31.53
N GLU A 216 -16.39 4.20 -32.40
CA GLU A 216 -16.11 3.62 -33.72
C GLU A 216 -15.27 4.56 -34.60
N ASP A 217 -15.55 5.86 -34.57
CA ASP A 217 -14.77 6.85 -35.32
C ASP A 217 -13.33 6.98 -34.80
N ALA A 218 -13.13 6.93 -33.48
CA ALA A 218 -11.80 6.92 -32.87
C ALA A 218 -11.00 5.66 -33.23
N VAL A 219 -11.65 4.49 -33.27
CA VAL A 219 -11.01 3.24 -33.71
C VAL A 219 -10.62 3.32 -35.18
N ARG A 220 -11.51 3.82 -36.05
CA ARG A 220 -11.22 4.00 -37.48
C ARG A 220 -10.06 4.97 -37.72
N ALA A 221 -10.00 6.07 -36.96
CA ALA A 221 -8.91 7.04 -37.05
C ALA A 221 -7.55 6.39 -36.72
N LEU A 222 -7.48 5.61 -35.63
CA LEU A 222 -6.23 4.95 -35.22
C LEU A 222 -5.78 3.87 -36.22
N THR A 223 -6.70 3.13 -36.83
CA THR A 223 -6.34 2.15 -37.88
C THR A 223 -5.93 2.78 -39.21
N ARG A 224 -6.26 4.06 -39.44
CA ARG A 224 -5.89 4.80 -40.66
C ARG A 224 -4.50 5.44 -40.59
N ASP A 225 -4.00 5.68 -39.39
CA ASP A 225 -2.65 6.22 -39.15
C ASP A 225 -1.57 5.10 -39.15
N GLU A 226 -1.97 3.82 -39.23
CA GLU A 226 -1.06 2.66 -39.24
C GLU A 226 -0.83 2.03 -40.65
N GLU A 227 -1.42 2.59 -41.72
CA GLU A 227 -1.13 2.23 -43.14
C GLU A 227 -0.18 3.22 -43.82
#